data_AF-A0A7S2S1B4-F1
#
_entry.id   AF-A0A7S2S1B4-F1
#
_cell.length_a   1.000
_cell.length_b   1.000
_cell.length_c   1.000
_cell.angle_alpha   90.00
_cell.angle_beta   90.00
_cell.angle_gamma   90.00
#
_symmetry.space_group_name_H-M   'P 1'
#
loop_
_entity.id
_entity.type
_entity.pdbx_description
1 polymer ?
#
loop_
_entity_poly.entity_id
_entity_poly.type
_entity_poly.pdbx_seq_one_letter_code
_entity_poly.pdbx_strand_id
1 'polypeptide(L)'
;ENILNLIGSKQFLGTQPTSILRDAAEEVIATLKDDHLRDPERHDAISRLLTGKSNAMTNEQFAQFVAIGKGLDDYEEYANRKDNNNTQLEDENDGRVDEEMGVAVVFEDSDEEGSEDGVGVGAAIVEGTSDIEEDEVVDAASTSSS
;
A
#
# COMPACT_ATOMS: atom_id res chain seq x y z
N GLU A 1 21.49 7.63 -9.19
CA GLU A 1 20.57 8.10 -10.25
C GLU A 1 20.08 6.98 -11.18
N ASN A 2 19.74 5.79 -10.66
CA ASN A 2 19.56 4.60 -11.51
C ASN A 2 18.10 4.20 -11.76
N ILE A 3 17.20 4.33 -10.77
CA ILE A 3 15.83 3.82 -10.93
C ILE A 3 14.99 4.64 -11.92
N LEU A 4 15.09 5.98 -11.88
CA LEU A 4 14.36 6.87 -12.79
C LEU A 4 14.80 6.69 -14.25
N ASN A 5 16.11 6.52 -14.48
CA ASN A 5 16.65 6.25 -15.81
C ASN A 5 16.25 4.85 -16.32
N LEU A 6 16.19 3.86 -15.42
CA LEU A 6 15.73 2.52 -15.75
C LEU A 6 14.24 2.54 -16.15
N ILE A 7 13.38 3.19 -15.36
CA ILE A 7 11.93 3.29 -15.62
C ILE A 7 11.63 4.15 -16.87
N GLY A 8 12.37 5.24 -17.09
CA GLY A 8 12.23 6.12 -18.25
C GLY A 8 12.74 5.54 -19.57
N SER A 9 13.31 4.33 -19.55
CA SER A 9 13.75 3.66 -20.77
C SER A 9 12.56 3.28 -21.66
N LYS A 10 12.77 3.24 -22.99
CA LYS A 10 11.73 2.96 -23.99
C LYS A 10 11.03 1.60 -23.83
N GLN A 11 11.63 0.68 -23.09
CA GLN A 11 11.11 -0.66 -22.79
C GLN A 11 10.02 -0.66 -21.71
N PHE A 12 9.94 0.40 -20.90
CA PHE A 12 8.94 0.57 -19.84
C PHE A 12 8.06 1.80 -20.17
N LEU A 13 8.17 2.88 -19.39
CA LEU A 13 7.29 4.05 -19.52
C LEU A 13 7.67 4.94 -20.71
N GLY A 14 8.92 4.92 -21.15
CA GLY A 14 9.41 5.78 -22.23
C GLY A 14 9.39 7.27 -21.87
N THR A 15 8.95 8.13 -22.81
CA THR A 15 9.02 9.60 -22.69
C THR A 15 7.89 10.17 -21.82
N GLN A 16 7.85 9.77 -20.55
CA GLN A 16 6.92 10.32 -19.56
C GLN A 16 7.52 11.54 -18.84
N PRO A 17 6.69 12.45 -18.31
CA PRO A 17 7.17 13.55 -17.48
C PRO A 17 7.77 13.02 -16.16
N THR A 18 8.71 13.78 -15.60
CA THR A 18 9.45 13.39 -14.39
C THR A 18 8.55 13.12 -13.19
N SER A 19 7.40 13.78 -13.07
CA SER A 19 6.43 13.52 -12.00
C SER A 19 5.89 12.09 -12.07
N ILE A 20 5.52 11.61 -13.26
CA ILE A 20 5.01 10.25 -13.49
C ILE A 20 6.11 9.21 -13.30
N LEU A 21 7.33 9.50 -13.79
CA LEU A 21 8.47 8.61 -13.57
C LEU A 21 8.81 8.48 -12.08
N ARG A 22 8.67 9.56 -11.31
CA ARG A 22 8.89 9.57 -9.87
C ARG A 22 7.83 8.78 -9.13
N ASP A 23 6.56 9.01 -9.46
CA ASP A 23 5.43 8.27 -8.87
C ASP A 23 5.58 6.76 -9.12
N ALA A 24 5.89 6.38 -10.37
CA ALA A 24 6.19 5.00 -10.71
C ALA A 24 7.42 4.45 -9.97
N ALA A 25 8.47 5.25 -9.77
CA ALA A 25 9.64 4.82 -9.01
C ALA A 25 9.32 4.60 -7.53
N GLU A 26 8.52 5.47 -6.93
CA GLU A 26 8.07 5.35 -5.53
C GLU A 26 7.26 4.06 -5.34
N GLU A 27 6.32 3.77 -6.25
CA GLU A 27 5.53 2.54 -6.23
C GLU A 27 6.38 1.27 -6.46
N VAL A 28 7.36 1.30 -7.37
CA VAL A 28 8.31 0.19 -7.57
C VAL A 28 9.09 -0.09 -6.29
N ILE A 29 9.58 0.96 -5.61
CA ILE A 29 10.32 0.81 -4.36
C ILE A 29 9.41 0.24 -3.27
N ALA A 30 8.19 0.75 -3.14
CA ALA A 30 7.20 0.23 -2.19
C ALA A 30 6.94 -1.27 -2.42
N THR A 31 6.74 -1.67 -3.68
CA THR A 31 6.53 -3.08 -4.05
C THR A 31 7.76 -3.95 -3.75
N LEU A 32 8.98 -3.44 -3.95
CA LEU A 32 10.21 -4.16 -3.62
C LEU A 32 10.38 -4.37 -2.12
N LYS A 33 9.96 -3.39 -1.32
CA LYS A 33 10.05 -3.38 0.15
C LYS A 33 8.88 -4.09 0.85
N ASP A 34 7.86 -4.53 0.11
CA ASP A 34 6.75 -5.28 0.68
C ASP A 34 7.19 -6.70 1.07
N ASP A 35 7.27 -6.94 2.37
CA ASP A 35 7.64 -8.23 2.96
C ASP A 35 6.53 -9.29 2.83
N HIS A 36 5.31 -8.89 2.48
CA HIS A 36 4.20 -9.82 2.24
C HIS A 36 4.26 -10.46 0.85
N LEU A 37 5.02 -9.88 -0.08
CA LEU A 37 5.15 -10.36 -1.45
C LEU A 37 6.46 -11.12 -1.67
N ARG A 38 6.35 -12.31 -2.28
CA ARG A 38 7.53 -13.07 -2.71
C ARG A 38 8.07 -12.52 -4.04
N ASP A 39 9.31 -12.87 -4.38
CA ASP A 39 9.96 -12.47 -5.64
C ASP A 39 9.11 -12.64 -6.91
N PRO A 40 8.41 -13.78 -7.15
CA PRO A 40 7.56 -13.89 -8.34
C PRO A 40 6.35 -12.94 -8.31
N GLU A 41 5.81 -12.64 -7.14
CA GLU A 41 4.68 -11.71 -6.98
C GLU A 41 5.13 -10.27 -7.19
N ARG A 42 6.28 -9.89 -6.59
CA ARG A 42 6.93 -8.59 -6.81
C ARG A 42 7.29 -8.39 -8.27
N HIS A 43 7.83 -9.43 -8.92
CA HIS A 43 8.13 -9.40 -10.35
C HIS A 43 6.88 -9.12 -11.19
N ASP A 44 5.79 -9.84 -10.94
CA ASP A 44 4.55 -9.65 -11.70
C ASP A 44 3.94 -8.27 -11.45
N ALA A 45 3.89 -7.81 -10.19
CA ALA A 45 3.37 -6.50 -9.82
C ALA A 45 4.14 -5.37 -10.52
N ILE A 46 5.48 -5.39 -10.45
CA ILE A 46 6.34 -4.38 -11.10
C ILE A 46 6.21 -4.47 -12.63
N SER A 47 6.13 -5.68 -13.20
CA SER A 47 5.91 -5.86 -14.64
C SER A 47 4.59 -5.22 -15.09
N ARG A 48 3.50 -5.47 -14.35
CA ARG A 48 2.19 -4.87 -14.63
C ARG A 48 2.21 -3.36 -14.49
N LEU A 49 2.84 -2.83 -13.44
CA LEU A 49 2.96 -1.40 -13.21
C LEU A 49 3.68 -0.68 -14.36
N LEU A 50 4.80 -1.24 -14.83
CA LEU A 50 5.66 -0.56 -15.80
C LEU A 50 5.29 -0.81 -17.27
N THR A 51 4.60 -1.91 -17.56
CA THR A 51 4.30 -2.31 -18.95
C THR A 51 2.82 -2.55 -19.23
N GLY A 52 1.97 -2.55 -18.19
CA GLY A 52 0.57 -2.97 -18.26
C GLY A 52 0.38 -4.47 -18.48
N LYS A 53 1.46 -5.27 -18.49
CA LYS A 53 1.43 -6.70 -18.82
C LYS A 53 2.14 -7.54 -17.75
N SER A 54 1.54 -8.68 -17.44
CA SER A 54 2.18 -9.72 -16.62
C SER A 54 3.38 -10.32 -17.37
N ASN A 55 4.48 -10.55 -16.66
CA ASN A 55 5.70 -11.21 -17.16
C ASN A 55 6.33 -10.61 -18.44
N ALA A 56 6.14 -9.30 -18.68
CA ALA A 56 6.79 -8.60 -19.78
C ALA A 56 8.24 -8.20 -19.44
N MET A 57 8.56 -8.14 -18.15
CA MET A 57 9.90 -7.93 -17.64
C MET A 57 10.70 -9.24 -17.63
N THR A 58 12.00 -9.17 -17.93
CA THR A 58 12.92 -10.30 -17.78
C THR A 58 13.46 -10.39 -16.36
N ASN A 59 13.87 -11.59 -15.93
CA ASN A 59 14.50 -11.79 -14.62
C ASN A 59 15.75 -10.91 -14.41
N GLU A 60 16.50 -10.63 -15.48
CA GLU A 60 17.67 -9.76 -15.42
C GLU A 60 17.28 -8.31 -15.13
N GLN A 61 16.22 -7.81 -15.79
CA GLN A 61 15.68 -6.47 -15.52
C GLN A 61 15.16 -6.38 -14.08
N PHE A 62 14.43 -7.39 -13.61
CA PHE A 62 13.97 -7.44 -12.23
C PHE A 62 15.11 -7.46 -11.22
N ALA A 63 16.17 -8.23 -11.47
CA ALA A 63 17.35 -8.25 -10.61
C ALA A 63 18.01 -6.87 -10.50
N GLN A 64 18.00 -6.06 -11.57
CA GLN A 64 18.47 -4.67 -11.52
C GLN A 64 17.61 -3.81 -10.59
N PHE A 65 16.29 -3.95 -10.64
CA PHE A 65 15.38 -3.26 -9.71
C PHE A 65 15.64 -3.65 -8.27
N VAL A 66 15.78 -4.95 -7.99
CA VAL A 66 16.12 -5.47 -6.65
C VAL A 66 17.45 -4.93 -6.15
N ALA A 67 18.48 -4.89 -7.01
CA ALA A 67 19.79 -4.34 -6.65
C ALA A 67 19.72 -2.85 -6.31
N ILE A 68 18.92 -2.08 -7.05
CA ILE A 68 18.71 -0.66 -6.76
C ILE A 68 17.93 -0.48 -5.46
N GLY A 69 16.88 -1.27 -5.22
CA GLY A 69 16.10 -1.23 -3.97
C GLY A 69 16.97 -1.47 -2.74
N LYS A 70 17.82 -2.50 -2.78
CA LYS A 70 18.79 -2.77 -1.71
C LYS A 70 19.78 -1.63 -1.49
N GLY A 71 20.33 -1.08 -2.57
CA GLY A 71 21.27 0.04 -2.48
C GLY A 71 20.66 1.35 -1.96
N LEU A 72 19.33 1.50 -2.00
CA LEU A 72 18.63 2.64 -1.37
C LEU A 72 18.53 2.47 0.15
N ASP A 73 18.31 1.25 0.63
CA ASP A 73 18.17 0.95 2.07
C ASP A 73 19.53 0.84 2.79
N ASP A 74 20.62 0.57 2.07
CA ASP A 74 21.98 0.45 2.64
C ASP A 74 22.45 1.70 3.43
N TYR A 75 21.91 2.89 3.14
CA TYR A 75 22.23 4.11 3.89
C TYR A 75 21.63 4.12 5.32
N GLU A 76 20.47 3.52 5.53
CA GLU A 76 19.87 3.41 6.87
C GLU A 76 20.66 2.44 7.76
N GLU A 77 21.17 1.33 7.19
CA GLU A 77 22.01 0.41 7.95
C GLU A 77 23.37 1.05 8.33
N TYR A 78 23.95 1.88 7.45
CA TYR A 78 25.16 2.64 7.78
C TYR A 78 24.91 3.71 8.85
N ALA A 79 23.75 4.40 8.82
CA ALA A 79 23.35 5.35 9.86
C ALA A 79 23.14 4.64 11.21
N ASN A 80 22.40 3.53 11.23
CA ASN A 80 22.15 2.74 12.44
C ASN A 80 23.43 2.07 13.01
N ARG A 81 24.43 1.74 12.18
CA ARG A 81 25.73 1.25 12.66
C ARG A 81 26.60 2.36 13.27
N LYS A 82 26.39 3.63 12.88
CA LYS A 82 27.10 4.79 13.43
C LYS A 82 26.54 5.21 14.80
N ASP A 83 25.23 5.14 14.99
CA ASP A 83 24.59 5.40 16.29
C ASP A 83 24.93 4.33 17.33
N ASN A 84 25.16 3.08 16.93
CA ASN A 84 25.58 2.02 17.86
C ASN A 84 27.05 2.07 18.28
N ASN A 85 27.87 2.99 17.75
CA ASN A 85 29.28 3.13 18.14
C ASN A 85 29.65 4.50 18.72
N ASN A 86 28.75 5.48 18.77
CA ASN A 86 29.06 6.76 19.41
C ASN A 86 27.81 7.57 19.76
N THR A 87 27.32 7.45 20.99
CA THR A 87 26.81 8.56 21.84
C THR A 87 26.20 8.03 23.14
N GLN A 88 27.07 7.63 24.07
CA GLN A 88 26.89 8.12 25.44
C GLN A 88 27.44 9.55 25.37
N LEU A 89 26.56 10.55 25.37
CA LEU A 89 26.75 11.96 25.73
C LEU A 89 25.55 12.73 25.16
N GLU A 90 24.57 12.95 26.03
CA GLU A 90 23.90 14.24 26.26
C GLU A 90 23.60 15.09 25.01
N ASP A 91 22.35 15.07 24.55
CA ASP A 91 21.69 16.34 24.25
C ASP A 91 20.18 16.22 24.49
N GLU A 92 19.71 17.17 25.29
CA GLU A 92 18.35 17.33 25.75
C GLU A 92 17.56 18.08 24.66
N ASN A 93 16.31 17.69 24.48
CA ASN A 93 15.25 18.57 23.97
C ASN A 93 15.36 19.00 22.50
N ASP A 94 14.73 18.24 21.59
CA ASP A 94 13.93 18.87 20.53
C ASP A 94 12.88 17.90 19.94
N GLY A 95 11.60 18.27 20.04
CA GLY A 95 10.68 18.07 18.91
C GLY A 95 9.72 16.87 18.88
N ARG A 96 9.45 16.14 19.97
CA ARG A 96 8.34 15.17 19.99
C ARG A 96 7.11 15.74 20.72
N VAL A 97 6.36 16.57 19.99
CA VAL A 97 4.98 16.94 20.32
C VAL A 97 4.21 16.60 19.04
N ASP A 98 3.30 15.64 19.02
CA ASP A 98 1.97 15.85 19.58
C ASP A 98 1.37 14.51 20.03
N GLU A 99 1.34 14.30 21.34
CA GLU A 99 0.48 13.31 21.97
C GLU A 99 -0.95 13.79 21.78
N GLU A 100 -1.58 13.27 20.73
CA GLU A 100 -3.02 13.16 20.52
C GLU A 100 -3.77 13.33 21.85
N MET A 101 -4.28 14.55 22.05
CA MET A 101 -4.90 15.00 23.29
C MET A 101 -6.20 14.19 23.52
N GLY A 102 -6.07 13.01 24.12
CA GLY A 102 -7.17 12.08 24.32
C GLY A 102 -8.13 12.58 25.40
N VAL A 103 -9.34 12.95 25.00
CA VAL A 103 -10.43 13.30 25.92
C VAL A 103 -11.16 12.02 26.32
N ALA A 104 -11.00 11.59 27.57
CA ALA A 104 -11.76 10.47 28.12
C ALA A 104 -13.21 10.92 28.41
N VAL A 105 -14.20 10.26 27.81
CA VAL A 105 -15.61 10.46 28.13
C VAL A 105 -15.96 9.61 29.35
N VAL A 106 -16.29 10.25 30.46
CA VAL A 106 -16.88 9.59 31.64
C VAL A 106 -18.40 9.74 31.52
N PHE A 107 -19.10 8.62 31.39
CA PHE A 107 -20.55 8.59 31.52
C PHE A 107 -20.88 8.65 33.01
N GLU A 108 -21.45 9.76 33.48
CA GLU A 108 -22.15 9.78 34.77
C GLU A 108 -23.47 9.03 34.57
N ASP A 109 -23.54 7.80 35.06
CA ASP A 109 -24.82 7.12 35.30
C ASP A 109 -25.52 7.89 36.43
N SER A 110 -26.28 8.92 36.04
CA SER A 110 -27.21 9.58 36.95
C SER A 110 -28.35 8.60 37.22
N ASP A 111 -28.15 7.73 38.21
CA ASP A 111 -29.22 6.99 38.89
C ASP A 111 -30.08 8.00 39.66
N GLU A 112 -30.92 8.72 38.93
CA GLU A 112 -32.06 9.44 39.50
C GLU A 112 -33.32 8.59 39.25
N GLU A 113 -33.52 7.60 40.13
CA GLU A 113 -34.81 6.92 40.23
C GLU A 113 -35.88 7.92 40.68
N GLY A 114 -36.56 8.49 39.69
CA GLY A 114 -37.65 9.43 39.86
C GLY A 114 -38.69 9.26 38.76
N SER A 115 -39.47 8.17 38.86
CA SER A 115 -40.86 7.97 38.44
C SER A 115 -41.43 8.72 37.20
N GLU A 116 -42.21 7.96 36.41
CA GLU A 116 -43.32 8.39 35.52
C GLU A 116 -43.05 8.34 33.99
N ASP A 117 -43.52 7.22 33.42
CA ASP A 117 -44.24 7.08 32.14
C ASP A 117 -43.72 7.78 30.88
N GLY A 118 -43.18 6.99 29.93
CA GLY A 118 -42.85 7.50 28.61
C GLY A 118 -42.42 6.46 27.56
N VAL A 119 -43.37 5.64 27.10
CA VAL A 119 -43.47 5.06 25.73
C VAL A 119 -42.21 4.44 25.12
N GLY A 120 -42.19 3.10 25.09
CA GLY A 120 -41.24 2.33 24.30
C GLY A 120 -41.41 2.50 22.79
N VAL A 121 -40.29 2.59 22.09
CA VAL A 121 -40.21 2.29 20.65
C VAL A 121 -39.13 1.24 20.48
N GLY A 122 -39.58 -0.01 20.50
CA GLY A 122 -38.76 -1.18 20.23
C GLY A 122 -38.39 -1.27 18.75
N ALA A 123 -37.13 -1.64 18.54
CA ALA A 123 -36.58 -2.44 17.45
C ALA A 123 -37.43 -2.63 16.18
N ALA A 124 -36.88 -2.19 15.05
CA ALA A 124 -37.11 -2.84 13.76
C ALA A 124 -35.76 -3.08 13.08
N ILE A 125 -35.29 -4.31 13.22
CA ILE A 125 -34.27 -4.94 12.39
C ILE A 125 -34.82 -5.02 10.96
N VAL A 126 -34.09 -4.54 9.98
CA VAL A 126 -34.27 -4.95 8.58
C VAL A 126 -32.91 -5.37 8.05
N GLU A 127 -32.64 -6.68 8.15
CA GLU A 127 -31.68 -7.36 7.30
C GLU A 127 -32.24 -7.38 5.88
N GLY A 128 -31.59 -6.66 4.97
CA GLY A 128 -31.85 -6.73 3.54
C GLY A 128 -30.77 -7.56 2.86
N THR A 129 -30.94 -8.88 2.85
CA THR A 129 -30.17 -9.79 2.00
C THR A 129 -30.72 -9.72 0.57
N SER A 130 -30.10 -8.93 -0.30
CA SER A 130 -30.41 -8.96 -1.73
C SER A 130 -29.44 -9.89 -2.45
N ASP A 131 -29.95 -11.09 -2.69
CA ASP A 131 -29.50 -12.13 -3.61
C ASP A 131 -29.19 -11.53 -4.99
N ILE A 132 -27.95 -11.69 -5.47
CA ILE A 132 -27.56 -11.30 -6.83
C ILE A 132 -27.40 -12.60 -7.61
N GLU A 133 -28.33 -12.80 -8.54
CA GLU A 133 -28.41 -14.02 -9.34
C GLU A 133 -27.27 -14.12 -10.35
N GLU A 134 -26.83 -15.36 -10.57
CA GLU A 134 -25.84 -15.80 -11.55
C GLU A 134 -26.22 -15.36 -12.97
N ASP A 135 -25.32 -14.61 -13.63
CA ASP A 135 -25.44 -14.30 -15.05
C ASP A 135 -24.82 -15.43 -15.89
N GLU A 136 -25.58 -15.83 -16.91
CA GLU A 136 -25.46 -17.04 -17.71
C GLU A 136 -24.31 -16.94 -18.73
N VAL A 137 -23.41 -17.93 -18.73
CA VAL A 137 -22.36 -18.06 -19.75
C VAL A 137 -22.93 -18.62 -21.05
N VAL A 138 -23.16 -17.75 -22.04
CA VAL A 138 -23.50 -18.17 -23.41
C VAL A 138 -22.24 -18.40 -24.25
N ASP A 139 -21.77 -19.65 -24.29
CA ASP A 139 -20.83 -20.11 -25.31
C ASP A 139 -21.56 -20.27 -26.66
N ALA A 140 -21.23 -19.44 -27.63
CA ALA A 140 -21.62 -19.65 -29.03
C ALA A 140 -20.39 -19.88 -29.89
N ALA A 141 -20.04 -21.17 -30.04
CA ALA A 141 -19.05 -21.65 -30.97
C ALA A 141 -19.42 -21.31 -32.43
N SER A 142 -18.38 -20.97 -33.21
CA SER A 142 -18.17 -21.32 -34.62
C SER A 142 -19.33 -21.16 -35.62
N THR A 143 -19.19 -20.17 -36.51
CA THR A 143 -19.68 -20.32 -37.90
C THR A 143 -18.51 -20.13 -38.86
N SER A 144 -18.06 -21.24 -39.43
CA SER A 144 -17.28 -21.28 -40.66
C SER A 144 -18.17 -21.00 -41.89
N SER A 145 -17.52 -20.77 -43.04
CA SER A 145 -18.05 -20.45 -44.38
C SER A 145 -18.48 -18.98 -44.55
N SER A 146 -17.98 -18.22 -45.54
CA SER A 146 -17.62 -18.56 -46.92
C SER A 146 -16.41 -17.79 -47.44
#